data_AF-A0A847VIX2-F1
#
_entry.id   AF-A0A847VIX2-F1
#
_cell.length_a   1.000
_cell.length_b   1.000
_cell.length_c   1.000
_cell.angle_alpha   90.00
_cell.angle_beta   90.00
_cell.angle_gamma   90.00
#
_symmetry.space_group_name_H-M   'P 1'
#
loop_
_entity.id
_entity.type
_entity.pdbx_description
1 polymer ?
#
loop_
_entity_poly.entity_id
_entity_poly.type
_entity_poly.pdbx_seq_one_letter_code
_entity_poly.pdbx_strand_id
1 'polypeptide(L)'
;GAAGGEEQPSALRLAAAAAVGVLAPLFWPGRAASGARTLARIAAWSLAAAAAAALLARLLGRLPQPAAALLASSAMLLLMLWPAHAALALLERHWPRPAAGSALATMLLLAGMAPLVAGPAAELLERSHPGAIDAVVAASPLTHLALAGGNDLLRNEWFYRHANLAALQFSYPELPALLAAYAGAAVVLSAAIVLMPWHQAPRADTAPYPEKEP
;
A
#
# COMPACT_ATOMS: atom_id res chain seq x y z
N GLY A 1 -18.33 -25.84 20.19
CA GLY A 1 -17.82 -25.69 18.81
C GLY A 1 -18.43 -24.45 18.23
N ALA A 2 -17.67 -23.35 18.21
CA ALA A 2 -18.11 -22.07 17.67
C ALA A 2 -17.75 -22.04 16.18
N ALA A 3 -18.68 -22.48 15.34
CA ALA A 3 -18.55 -22.39 13.89
C ALA A 3 -18.81 -20.93 13.45
N GLY A 4 -17.75 -20.25 13.00
CA GLY A 4 -17.73 -19.54 11.70
C GLY A 4 -18.76 -18.44 11.40
N GLY A 5 -18.89 -17.41 12.25
CA GLY A 5 -19.84 -16.31 12.02
C GLY A 5 -19.31 -14.88 12.20
N GLU A 6 -18.10 -14.69 12.74
CA GLU A 6 -17.50 -13.37 12.91
C GLU A 6 -16.64 -12.99 11.69
N GLU A 7 -17.26 -12.88 10.51
CA GLU A 7 -16.72 -12.01 9.48
C GLU A 7 -16.89 -10.57 9.96
N GLN A 8 -15.99 -10.17 10.87
CA GLN A 8 -16.06 -8.92 11.61
C GLN A 8 -16.04 -7.74 10.64
N PRO A 9 -16.76 -6.65 10.95
CA PRO A 9 -16.66 -5.39 10.22
C PRO A 9 -15.21 -4.92 10.01
N SER A 10 -14.31 -5.30 10.93
CA SER A 10 -12.85 -5.05 10.86
C SER A 10 -12.15 -5.79 9.72
N ALA A 11 -12.47 -7.06 9.46
CA ALA A 11 -11.87 -7.85 8.39
C ALA A 11 -12.25 -7.32 7.01
N LEU A 12 -13.52 -6.92 6.83
CA LEU A 12 -13.97 -6.34 5.57
C LEU A 12 -13.29 -4.99 5.28
N ARG A 13 -13.16 -4.11 6.30
CA ARG A 13 -12.42 -2.84 6.14
C ARG A 13 -10.99 -3.10 5.70
N LEU A 14 -10.33 -4.06 6.36
CA LEU A 14 -8.96 -4.44 6.04
C LEU A 14 -8.86 -5.00 4.62
N ALA A 15 -9.74 -5.91 4.22
CA ALA A 15 -9.77 -6.49 2.89
C ALA A 15 -9.98 -5.43 1.80
N ALA A 16 -10.94 -4.50 1.99
CA ALA A 16 -11.18 -3.41 1.06
C ALA A 16 -9.96 -2.49 0.94
N ALA A 17 -9.36 -2.08 2.07
CA ALA A 17 -8.17 -1.24 2.08
C ALA A 17 -6.96 -1.93 1.43
N ALA A 18 -6.74 -3.22 1.72
CA ALA A 18 -5.65 -3.99 1.13
C ALA A 18 -5.82 -4.17 -0.38
N ALA A 19 -7.02 -4.55 -0.82
CA ALA A 19 -7.32 -4.73 -2.25
C ALA A 19 -7.10 -3.42 -3.02
N VAL A 20 -7.64 -2.31 -2.53
CA VAL A 20 -7.44 -1.00 -3.17
C VAL A 20 -5.97 -0.57 -3.09
N GLY A 21 -5.29 -0.82 -1.98
CA GLY A 21 -3.87 -0.51 -1.80
C GLY A 21 -2.97 -1.18 -2.84
N VAL A 22 -3.24 -2.46 -3.16
CA VAL A 22 -2.50 -3.23 -4.18
C VAL A 22 -2.90 -2.80 -5.60
N LEU A 23 -4.18 -2.49 -5.83
CA LEU A 23 -4.66 -2.13 -7.17
C LEU A 23 -4.33 -0.69 -7.58
N ALA A 24 -4.28 0.26 -6.65
CA ALA A 24 -4.09 1.68 -6.95
C ALA A 24 -2.84 1.99 -7.81
N PRO A 25 -1.67 1.36 -7.59
CA PRO A 25 -0.50 1.49 -8.47
C PRO A 25 -0.74 1.07 -9.93
N LEU A 26 -1.60 0.07 -10.18
CA LEU A 26 -1.88 -0.43 -11.53
C LEU A 26 -2.65 0.60 -12.38
N PHE A 27 -3.46 1.43 -11.72
CA PHE A 27 -4.32 2.43 -12.36
C PHE A 27 -3.74 3.85 -12.28
N TRP A 28 -2.50 3.99 -11.84
CA TRP A 28 -1.84 5.29 -11.73
C TRP A 28 -1.82 6.03 -13.09
N PRO A 29 -2.28 7.29 -13.17
CA PRO A 29 -2.41 8.01 -14.43
C PRO A 29 -1.07 8.45 -15.04
N GLY A 30 0.04 8.36 -14.31
CA GLY A 30 1.37 8.77 -14.78
C GLY A 30 1.79 10.17 -14.33
N ARG A 31 3.09 10.42 -14.47
CA ARG A 31 3.72 11.72 -14.18
C ARG A 31 3.11 12.86 -14.99
N ALA A 32 3.13 14.07 -14.43
CA ALA A 32 2.71 15.30 -15.12
C ALA A 32 3.92 16.03 -15.74
N ALA A 33 3.69 17.19 -16.38
CA ALA A 33 4.76 18.00 -16.97
C ALA A 33 5.69 18.68 -15.94
N SER A 34 5.30 18.74 -14.66
CA SER A 34 6.10 19.35 -13.60
C SER A 34 5.95 18.62 -12.27
N GLY A 35 6.89 18.88 -11.35
CA GLY A 35 6.90 18.30 -10.01
C GLY A 35 5.65 18.64 -9.21
N ALA A 36 5.29 19.92 -9.16
CA ALA A 36 4.08 20.38 -8.46
C ALA A 36 2.81 19.71 -9.00
N ARG A 37 2.65 19.60 -10.32
CA ARG A 37 1.49 18.91 -10.92
C ARG A 37 1.51 17.40 -10.64
N THR A 38 2.69 16.79 -10.59
CA THR A 38 2.83 15.37 -10.25
C THR A 38 2.46 15.12 -8.80
N LEU A 39 2.90 15.98 -7.86
CA LEU A 39 2.46 15.91 -6.46
C LEU A 39 0.95 16.10 -6.31
N ALA A 40 0.35 17.05 -7.03
CA ALA A 40 -1.10 17.22 -7.03
C ALA A 40 -1.83 15.97 -7.52
N ARG A 41 -1.31 15.29 -8.55
CA ARG A 41 -1.85 14.00 -9.01
C ARG A 41 -1.68 12.89 -7.97
N ILE A 42 -0.52 12.80 -7.32
CA ILE A 42 -0.27 11.84 -6.22
C ILE A 42 -1.30 12.05 -5.10
N ALA A 43 -1.50 13.30 -4.68
CA ALA A 43 -2.46 13.65 -3.65
C ALA A 43 -3.89 13.24 -4.04
N ALA A 44 -4.33 13.68 -5.23
CA ALA A 44 -5.67 13.39 -5.73
C ALA A 44 -5.93 11.89 -5.88
N TRP A 45 -4.97 11.14 -6.43
CA TRP A 45 -5.12 9.71 -6.67
C TRP A 45 -5.08 8.89 -5.38
N SER A 46 -4.18 9.24 -4.45
CA SER A 46 -4.09 8.58 -3.14
C SER A 46 -5.35 8.83 -2.32
N LEU A 47 -5.88 10.06 -2.34
CA LEU A 47 -7.14 10.41 -1.68
C LEU A 47 -8.33 9.69 -2.31
N ALA A 48 -8.42 9.66 -3.65
CA ALA A 48 -9.48 8.95 -4.35
C ALA A 48 -9.48 7.45 -4.05
N ALA A 49 -8.30 6.82 -4.03
CA ALA A 49 -8.15 5.42 -3.65
C ALA A 49 -8.55 5.16 -2.18
N ALA A 50 -8.09 6.00 -1.25
CA ALA A 50 -8.49 5.88 0.16
C ALA A 50 -10.03 6.03 0.34
N ALA A 51 -10.64 6.99 -0.35
CA ALA A 51 -12.08 7.18 -0.36
C ALA A 51 -12.83 6.00 -0.99
N ALA A 52 -12.30 5.43 -2.08
CA ALA A 52 -12.86 4.24 -2.71
C ALA A 52 -12.82 3.02 -1.79
N ALA A 53 -11.71 2.80 -1.06
CA ALA A 53 -11.62 1.75 -0.06
C ALA A 53 -12.65 1.94 1.07
N ALA A 54 -12.81 3.17 1.55
CA ALA A 54 -13.80 3.49 2.57
C ALA A 54 -15.24 3.25 2.10
N LEU A 55 -15.53 3.62 0.85
CA LEU A 55 -16.82 3.39 0.21
C LEU A 55 -17.09 1.89 0.01
N LEU A 56 -16.12 1.12 -0.48
CA LEU A 56 -16.24 -0.33 -0.62
C LEU A 56 -16.52 -1.01 0.72
N ALA A 57 -15.80 -0.62 1.77
CA ALA A 57 -16.03 -1.16 3.11
C ALA A 57 -17.42 -0.82 3.68
N ARG A 58 -17.99 0.32 3.29
CA ARG A 58 -19.35 0.74 3.65
C ARG A 58 -20.41 0.00 2.86
N LEU A 59 -20.23 -0.15 1.54
CA LEU A 59 -21.20 -0.80 0.65
C LEU A 59 -21.27 -2.31 0.88
N LEU A 60 -20.13 -2.95 1.12
CA LEU A 60 -20.05 -4.39 1.38
C LEU A 60 -20.36 -4.72 2.86
N GLY A 61 -20.29 -3.73 3.75
CA GLY A 61 -20.50 -3.90 5.18
C GLY A 61 -21.99 -4.03 5.50
N ARG A 62 -22.44 -5.24 5.82
CA ARG A 62 -23.82 -5.47 6.30
C ARG A 62 -24.10 -4.88 7.68
N LEU A 63 -23.05 -4.53 8.42
CA LEU A 63 -23.10 -3.97 9.77
C LEU A 63 -22.53 -2.54 9.79
N PRO A 64 -23.03 -1.67 10.68
CA PRO A 64 -22.52 -0.32 10.82
C PRO A 64 -21.03 -0.33 11.18
N GLN A 65 -20.23 0.26 10.30
CA GLN A 65 -18.79 0.43 10.50
C GLN A 65 -18.52 1.61 11.44
N PRO A 66 -17.79 1.44 12.56
CA PRO A 66 -17.43 2.57 13.42
C PRO A 66 -16.63 3.60 12.62
N ALA A 67 -17.10 4.84 12.61
CA ALA A 67 -16.53 5.91 11.78
C ALA A 67 -15.05 6.13 12.08
N ALA A 68 -14.66 6.10 13.36
CA ALA A 68 -13.27 6.24 13.79
C ALA A 68 -12.34 5.19 13.17
N ALA A 69 -12.74 3.90 13.16
CA ALA A 69 -11.91 2.84 12.59
C ALA A 69 -11.81 2.93 11.06
N LEU A 70 -12.90 3.35 10.40
CA LEU A 70 -12.88 3.60 8.96
C LEU A 70 -11.95 4.76 8.60
N LEU A 71 -12.04 5.86 9.35
CA LEU A 71 -11.16 7.02 9.17
C LEU A 71 -9.70 6.65 9.43
N ALA A 72 -9.40 5.92 10.51
CA ALA A 72 -8.05 5.48 10.83
C ALA A 72 -7.47 4.56 9.73
N SER A 73 -8.25 3.59 9.25
CA SER A 73 -7.82 2.71 8.15
C SER A 73 -7.58 3.49 6.85
N SER A 74 -8.46 4.45 6.55
CA SER A 74 -8.36 5.28 5.35
C SER A 74 -7.18 6.25 5.42
N ALA A 75 -6.91 6.82 6.59
CA ALA A 75 -5.76 7.69 6.83
C ALA A 75 -4.44 6.92 6.70
N MET A 76 -4.36 5.71 7.27
CA MET A 76 -3.19 4.84 7.09
C MET A 76 -3.01 4.46 5.61
N LEU A 77 -4.08 4.07 4.92
CA LEU A 77 -4.01 3.75 3.49
C LEU A 77 -3.54 4.96 2.67
N LEU A 78 -4.03 6.17 2.96
CA LEU A 78 -3.56 7.40 2.32
C LEU A 78 -2.06 7.62 2.54
N LEU A 79 -1.58 7.47 3.77
CA LEU A 79 -0.17 7.59 4.13
C LEU A 79 0.72 6.55 3.47
N MET A 80 0.19 5.36 3.18
CA MET A 80 0.90 4.31 2.44
C MET A 80 0.92 4.58 0.94
N LEU A 81 -0.21 5.02 0.38
CA LEU A 81 -0.37 5.26 -1.05
C LEU A 81 0.42 6.48 -1.52
N TRP A 82 0.60 7.49 -0.69
CA TRP A 82 1.37 8.66 -1.06
C TRP A 82 2.83 8.32 -1.47
N PRO A 83 3.65 7.70 -0.61
CA PRO A 83 5.01 7.31 -0.98
C PRO A 83 5.01 6.23 -2.07
N ALA A 84 4.01 5.34 -2.13
CA ALA A 84 3.89 4.35 -3.21
C ALA A 84 3.72 5.03 -4.58
N HIS A 85 2.78 5.96 -4.72
CA HIS A 85 2.59 6.73 -5.96
C HIS A 85 3.78 7.66 -6.25
N ALA A 86 4.44 8.19 -5.22
CA ALA A 86 5.66 8.97 -5.41
C ALA A 86 6.82 8.12 -5.94
N ALA A 87 7.01 6.91 -5.41
CA ALA A 87 7.97 5.94 -5.92
C ALA A 87 7.63 5.52 -7.36
N LEU A 88 6.35 5.27 -7.64
CA LEU A 88 5.88 4.93 -8.98
C LEU A 88 6.16 6.05 -9.99
N ALA A 89 5.87 7.30 -9.59
CA ALA A 89 6.24 8.47 -10.38
C ALA A 89 7.74 8.44 -10.66
N LEU A 90 8.61 8.23 -9.66
CA LEU A 90 10.06 8.16 -9.87
C LEU A 90 10.48 7.00 -10.79
N LEU A 91 9.92 5.79 -10.62
CA LEU A 91 10.22 4.59 -11.42
C LEU A 91 9.88 4.76 -12.91
N GLU A 92 8.84 5.53 -13.24
CA GLU A 92 8.44 5.82 -14.62
C GLU A 92 9.53 6.51 -15.47
N ARG A 93 10.61 6.99 -14.85
CA ARG A 93 11.79 7.49 -15.58
C ARG A 93 12.55 6.41 -16.31
N HIS A 94 12.59 5.22 -15.71
CA HIS A 94 13.41 4.13 -16.18
C HIS A 94 12.55 3.03 -16.79
N TRP A 95 11.32 2.89 -16.33
CA TRP A 95 10.45 1.77 -16.66
C TRP A 95 9.15 2.29 -17.29
N PRO A 96 8.57 1.59 -18.28
CA PRO A 96 7.24 1.91 -18.77
C PRO A 96 6.21 1.88 -17.63
N ARG A 97 5.26 2.82 -17.65
CA ARG A 97 4.22 2.95 -16.61
C ARG A 97 3.53 1.63 -16.24
N PRO A 98 3.06 0.79 -17.18
CA PRO A 98 2.42 -0.48 -16.83
C PRO A 98 3.36 -1.43 -16.07
N ALA A 99 4.64 -1.46 -16.44
CA ALA A 99 5.65 -2.29 -15.79
C ALA A 99 5.98 -1.79 -14.38
N ALA A 100 6.16 -0.48 -14.20
CA ALA A 100 6.41 0.12 -12.90
C ALA A 100 5.23 -0.07 -11.93
N GLY A 101 4.00 0.12 -12.42
CA GLY A 101 2.79 -0.09 -11.62
C GLY A 101 2.63 -1.54 -11.21
N SER A 102 2.84 -2.48 -12.15
CA SER A 102 2.79 -3.92 -11.88
C SER A 102 3.84 -4.35 -10.87
N ALA A 103 5.09 -3.90 -11.02
CA ALA A 103 6.17 -4.24 -10.11
C ALA A 103 5.87 -3.78 -8.68
N LEU A 104 5.39 -2.55 -8.52
CA LEU A 104 5.04 -2.01 -7.20
C LEU A 104 3.84 -2.75 -6.58
N ALA A 105 2.80 -3.05 -7.37
CA ALA A 105 1.66 -3.84 -6.91
C ALA A 105 2.09 -5.25 -6.46
N THR A 106 2.98 -5.90 -7.22
CA THR A 106 3.55 -7.20 -6.85
C THR A 106 4.39 -7.09 -5.57
N MET A 107 5.22 -6.06 -5.41
CA MET A 107 5.98 -5.84 -4.18
C MET A 107 5.06 -5.65 -2.96
N LEU A 108 4.01 -4.83 -3.09
CA LEU A 108 3.03 -4.62 -2.02
C LEU A 108 2.28 -5.91 -1.66
N LEU A 109 1.90 -6.71 -2.66
CA LEU A 109 1.26 -8.00 -2.44
C LEU A 109 2.20 -8.96 -1.71
N LEU A 110 3.44 -9.12 -2.17
CA LEU A 110 4.43 -10.01 -1.55
C LEU A 110 4.75 -9.57 -0.12
N ALA A 111 4.96 -8.28 0.10
CA ALA A 111 5.19 -7.72 1.44
C ALA A 111 3.97 -7.94 2.35
N GLY A 112 2.75 -7.72 1.83
CA GLY A 112 1.52 -7.95 2.58
C GLY A 112 1.35 -9.41 2.99
N MET A 113 1.76 -10.34 2.12
CA MET A 113 1.73 -11.78 2.37
C MET A 113 2.88 -12.29 3.25
N ALA A 114 3.89 -11.47 3.56
CA ALA A 114 5.08 -11.91 4.29
C ALA A 114 4.76 -12.66 5.60
N PRO A 115 3.84 -12.20 6.47
CA PRO A 115 3.49 -12.92 7.70
C PRO A 115 2.93 -14.32 7.44
N LEU A 116 2.30 -14.56 6.29
CA LEU A 116 1.71 -15.85 5.94
C LEU A 116 2.76 -16.86 5.50
N VAL A 117 3.72 -16.41 4.69
CA VAL A 117 4.64 -17.32 3.97
C VAL A 117 6.04 -17.36 4.55
N ALA A 118 6.48 -16.31 5.25
CA ALA A 118 7.86 -16.18 5.71
C ALA A 118 8.13 -16.80 7.08
N GLY A 119 7.13 -17.35 7.77
CA GLY A 119 7.26 -17.92 9.12
C GLY A 119 8.46 -18.86 9.31
N PRO A 120 8.61 -19.93 8.49
CA PRO A 120 9.76 -20.85 8.61
C PRO A 120 11.12 -20.18 8.40
N ALA A 121 11.20 -19.23 7.47
CA ALA A 121 12.43 -18.50 7.19
C ALA A 121 12.76 -17.51 8.33
N ALA A 122 11.74 -16.84 8.87
CA ALA A 122 11.87 -15.93 10.01
C ALA A 122 12.38 -16.67 11.26
N GLU A 123 11.80 -17.83 11.56
CA GLU A 123 12.22 -18.67 12.69
C GLU A 123 13.68 -19.16 12.54
N LEU A 124 14.09 -19.54 11.33
CA LEU A 124 15.47 -19.93 11.06
C LEU A 124 16.43 -18.74 11.23
N LEU A 125 16.05 -17.57 10.70
CA LEU A 125 16.84 -16.34 10.78
C LEU A 125 16.94 -15.82 12.22
N GLU A 126 15.92 -15.99 13.04
CA GLU A 126 15.88 -15.55 14.45
C GLU A 126 17.08 -16.09 15.25
N ARG A 127 17.57 -17.29 14.90
CA ARG A 127 18.75 -17.89 15.53
C ARG A 127 20.04 -17.08 15.34
N SER A 128 20.16 -16.39 14.21
CA SER A 128 21.33 -15.59 13.85
C SER A 128 21.08 -14.09 13.96
N HIS A 129 19.82 -13.66 13.89
CA HIS A 129 19.38 -12.28 13.88
C HIS A 129 18.16 -12.11 14.80
N PRO A 130 18.38 -11.78 16.08
CA PRO A 130 17.27 -11.50 16.99
C PRO A 130 16.37 -10.40 16.44
N GLY A 131 15.05 -10.65 16.43
CA GLY A 131 14.04 -9.74 15.88
C GLY A 131 13.73 -9.94 14.39
N ALA A 132 14.18 -11.03 13.77
CA ALA A 132 13.83 -11.38 12.39
C ALA A 132 12.31 -11.61 12.24
N ILE A 133 11.68 -12.21 13.24
CA ILE A 133 10.22 -12.41 13.26
C ILE A 133 9.49 -11.06 13.31
N ASP A 134 9.91 -10.18 14.22
CA ASP A 134 9.33 -8.83 14.35
C ASP A 134 9.52 -8.01 13.07
N ALA A 135 10.68 -8.14 12.41
CA ALA A 135 10.95 -7.49 11.14
C ALA A 135 10.01 -7.97 10.02
N VAL A 136 9.70 -9.27 9.94
CA VAL A 136 8.73 -9.81 8.97
C VAL A 136 7.33 -9.26 9.22
N VAL A 137 6.91 -9.18 10.48
CA VAL A 137 5.62 -8.59 10.87
C VAL A 137 5.56 -7.11 10.50
N ALA A 138 6.63 -6.36 10.82
CA ALA A 138 6.76 -4.92 10.57
C ALA A 138 7.03 -4.57 9.09
N ALA A 139 7.43 -5.52 8.26
CA ALA A 139 7.56 -5.30 6.82
C ALA A 139 6.20 -5.36 6.09
N SER A 140 5.16 -5.89 6.74
CA SER A 140 3.87 -6.13 6.09
C SER A 140 2.99 -4.88 6.06
N PRO A 141 2.70 -4.29 4.88
CA PRO A 141 1.71 -3.23 4.74
C PRO A 141 0.30 -3.67 5.21
N LEU A 142 0.00 -4.97 5.14
CA LEU A 142 -1.27 -5.50 5.61
C LEU A 142 -1.38 -5.44 7.14
N THR A 143 -0.30 -5.75 7.86
CA THR A 143 -0.22 -5.57 9.32
C THR A 143 -0.43 -4.11 9.71
N HIS A 144 0.15 -3.17 8.96
CA HIS A 144 0.01 -1.73 9.23
C HIS A 144 -1.44 -1.25 9.09
N LEU A 145 -2.13 -1.70 8.04
CA LEU A 145 -3.57 -1.43 7.85
C LEU A 145 -4.41 -2.06 8.96
N ALA A 146 -4.09 -3.28 9.37
CA ALA A 146 -4.81 -3.99 10.43
C ALA A 146 -4.70 -3.24 11.76
N LEU A 147 -3.50 -2.82 12.15
CA LEU A 147 -3.24 -2.05 13.35
C LEU A 147 -4.01 -0.72 13.36
N ALA A 148 -3.94 0.04 12.27
CA ALA A 148 -4.68 1.29 12.14
C ALA A 148 -6.21 1.09 12.21
N GLY A 149 -6.70 -0.02 11.68
CA GLY A 149 -8.12 -0.38 11.68
C GLY A 149 -8.62 -1.04 12.96
N GLY A 150 -7.76 -1.24 13.96
CA GLY A 150 -8.06 -1.95 15.21
C GLY A 150 -8.38 -3.43 15.01
N ASN A 151 -7.81 -4.06 13.98
CA ASN A 151 -7.95 -5.47 13.68
C ASN A 151 -6.69 -6.23 14.14
N ASP A 152 -6.87 -7.22 15.01
CA ASP A 152 -5.77 -8.11 15.42
C ASP A 152 -5.60 -9.24 14.39
N LEU A 153 -5.00 -8.89 13.26
CA LEU A 153 -4.90 -9.77 12.09
C LEU A 153 -4.16 -11.08 12.39
N LEU A 154 -3.04 -11.00 13.11
CA LEU A 154 -2.16 -12.16 13.30
C LEU A 154 -2.61 -13.05 14.46
N ARG A 155 -3.54 -12.59 15.30
CA ARG A 155 -4.11 -13.37 16.42
C ARG A 155 -5.55 -13.76 16.19
N ASN A 156 -5.97 -13.92 14.93
CA ASN A 156 -7.28 -14.46 14.60
C ASN A 156 -7.22 -15.96 14.26
N GLU A 157 -8.36 -16.64 14.38
CA GLU A 157 -8.47 -18.09 14.21
C GLU A 157 -8.04 -18.57 12.82
N TRP A 158 -8.29 -17.77 11.78
CA TRP A 158 -7.87 -18.13 10.42
C TRP A 158 -6.35 -18.12 10.31
N PHE A 159 -5.68 -17.09 10.84
CA PHE A 159 -4.22 -16.98 10.78
C PHE A 159 -3.55 -18.12 11.57
N TYR A 160 -4.08 -18.47 12.76
CA TYR A 160 -3.62 -19.65 13.51
C TYR A 160 -3.73 -20.97 12.74
N ARG A 161 -4.73 -21.10 11.86
CA ARG A 161 -4.93 -22.30 11.04
C ARG A 161 -4.07 -22.36 9.78
N HIS A 162 -3.59 -21.22 9.28
CA HIS A 162 -2.98 -21.15 7.94
C HIS A 162 -1.55 -20.60 7.93
N ALA A 163 -1.03 -20.05 9.03
CA ALA A 163 0.30 -19.46 9.08
C ALA A 163 1.08 -19.91 10.31
N ASN A 164 2.29 -20.43 10.07
CA ASN A 164 3.20 -20.85 11.14
C ASN A 164 3.62 -19.69 12.06
N LEU A 165 3.66 -18.47 11.51
CA LEU A 165 4.05 -17.28 12.26
C LEU A 165 3.08 -16.95 13.41
N ALA A 166 1.84 -17.43 13.33
CA ALA A 166 0.83 -17.27 14.40
C ALA A 166 1.26 -17.93 15.73
N ALA A 167 2.05 -19.01 15.64
CA ALA A 167 2.51 -19.75 16.81
C ALA A 167 3.79 -19.16 17.43
N LEU A 168 4.43 -18.21 16.75
CA LEU A 168 5.66 -17.58 17.19
C LEU A 168 5.37 -16.36 18.07
N GLN A 169 6.30 -16.05 18.98
CA GLN A 169 6.27 -14.81 19.75
C GLN A 169 6.69 -13.65 18.83
N PHE A 170 5.89 -12.59 18.77
CA PHE A 170 6.21 -11.39 18.03
C PHE A 170 5.58 -10.16 18.69
N SER A 171 6.17 -9.00 18.42
CA SER A 171 5.65 -7.69 18.78
C SER A 171 5.14 -6.96 17.54
N TYR A 172 3.94 -6.36 17.65
CA TYR A 172 3.46 -5.48 16.59
C TYR A 172 4.28 -4.18 16.56
N PRO A 173 4.54 -3.60 15.38
CA PRO A 173 5.12 -2.27 15.29
C PRO A 173 4.21 -1.23 15.95
N GLU A 174 4.82 -0.25 16.60
CA GLU A 174 4.07 0.85 17.24
C GLU A 174 3.46 1.78 16.18
N LEU A 175 2.17 2.10 16.34
CA LEU A 175 1.46 2.96 15.39
C LEU A 175 2.12 4.33 15.19
N PRO A 176 2.59 5.06 16.23
CA PRO A 176 3.29 6.33 16.03
C PRO A 176 4.55 6.20 15.18
N ALA A 177 5.32 5.12 15.35
CA ALA A 177 6.52 4.87 14.57
C ALA A 177 6.18 4.63 13.09
N LEU A 178 5.11 3.87 12.81
CA LEU A 178 4.62 3.67 11.44
C LEU A 178 4.18 4.98 10.78
N LEU A 179 3.42 5.81 11.50
CA LEU A 179 2.98 7.11 10.99
C LEU A 179 4.16 8.01 10.65
N ALA A 180 5.17 8.06 11.53
CA ALA A 180 6.39 8.82 11.30
C ALA A 180 7.18 8.27 10.09
N ALA A 181 7.29 6.95 9.95
CA ALA A 181 7.99 6.31 8.85
C ALA A 181 7.35 6.63 7.49
N TYR A 182 6.02 6.47 7.37
CA TYR A 182 5.31 6.78 6.12
C TYR A 182 5.31 8.28 5.82
N ALA A 183 5.13 9.15 6.82
CA ALA A 183 5.22 10.59 6.63
C ALA A 183 6.63 11.01 6.18
N GLY A 184 7.67 10.46 6.79
CA GLY A 184 9.06 10.68 6.40
C GLY A 184 9.33 10.24 4.95
N ALA A 185 8.90 9.03 4.58
CA ALA A 185 9.02 8.53 3.22
C ALA A 185 8.26 9.41 2.22
N ALA A 186 7.04 9.85 2.57
CA ALA A 186 6.25 10.75 1.74
C ALA A 186 6.96 12.09 1.51
N VAL A 187 7.55 12.69 2.55
CA VAL A 187 8.31 13.94 2.46
C VAL A 187 9.55 13.76 1.58
N VAL A 188 10.37 12.74 1.85
CA VAL A 188 11.61 12.49 1.11
C VAL A 188 11.33 12.26 -0.38
N LEU A 189 10.36 11.41 -0.72
CA LEU A 189 10.03 11.12 -2.11
C LEU A 189 9.38 12.32 -2.80
N SER A 190 8.57 13.11 -2.09
CA SER A 190 7.99 14.34 -2.64
C SER A 190 9.05 15.40 -2.94
N ALA A 191 10.03 15.55 -2.04
CA ALA A 191 11.18 16.42 -2.26
C ALA A 191 11.99 15.97 -3.48
N ALA A 192 12.25 14.66 -3.62
CA ALA A 192 12.91 14.10 -4.79
C ALA A 192 12.16 14.43 -6.10
N ILE A 193 10.83 14.34 -6.12
CA ILE A 193 10.00 14.70 -7.28
C ILE A 193 10.14 16.19 -7.65
N VAL A 194 10.18 17.08 -6.66
CA VAL A 194 10.26 18.54 -6.90
C VAL A 194 11.65 18.98 -7.33
N LEU A 195 12.69 18.47 -6.65
CA LEU A 195 14.08 18.84 -6.90
C LEU A 195 14.64 18.23 -8.19
N MET A 196 13.99 17.20 -8.71
CA MET A 196 14.42 16.49 -9.90
C MET A 196 14.21 17.34 -11.17
N PRO A 197 15.16 17.33 -12.12
CA PRO A 197 15.02 18.06 -13.38
C PRO A 197 13.89 17.49 -14.23
N TRP A 198 12.95 18.36 -14.59
CA TRP A 198 11.81 18.06 -15.47
C TRP A 198 12.20 18.43 -16.90
N HIS A 199 12.70 17.46 -17.65
CA HIS A 199 12.83 17.62 -19.09
C HIS A 199 11.42 17.67 -19.69
N GLN A 200 11.11 18.76 -20.40
CA GLN A 200 9.89 18.82 -21.18
C GLN A 200 9.95 17.69 -22.22
N ALA A 201 9.06 16.71 -22.10
CA ALA A 201 8.87 15.76 -23.19
C ALA A 201 8.53 16.58 -24.44
N PRO A 202 9.15 16.30 -25.60
CA PRO A 202 8.75 16.95 -26.84
C PRO A 202 7.25 16.78 -27.02
N ARG A 203 6.52 17.88 -27.24
CA ARG A 203 5.10 17.80 -27.61
C ARG A 203 5.00 16.89 -28.82
N ALA A 204 4.30 15.76 -28.68
CA ALA A 204 4.02 14.85 -29.80
C ALA A 204 3.21 15.52 -30.93
N ASP A 205 2.72 16.75 -30.72
CA ASP A 205 1.97 17.55 -31.71
C ASP A 205 2.84 18.18 -32.82
N THR A 206 4.15 17.96 -32.85
CA THR A 206 5.02 18.43 -33.96
C THR A 206 5.64 17.30 -34.76
N ALA A 207 5.01 16.13 -34.83
CA ALA A 207 5.30 15.20 -35.92
C ALA A 207 4.64 15.78 -37.19
N PRO A 208 5.41 16.27 -38.19
CA PRO A 208 4.83 16.61 -39.48
C PRO A 208 4.11 15.36 -40.00
N TYR A 209 2.84 15.52 -40.39
CA TYR A 209 2.14 14.48 -41.12
C TYR A 209 3.03 14.03 -42.28
N PRO A 210 3.22 12.72 -42.52
CA PRO A 210 3.87 12.29 -43.74
C PRO A 210 3.04 12.84 -44.90
N GLU A 211 3.61 13.78 -45.64
CA GLU A 211 3.05 14.23 -46.90
C GLU A 211 2.86 12.97 -47.75
N LYS A 212 1.61 12.69 -48.10
CA LYS A 212 1.31 11.67 -49.09
C LYS A 212 1.90 12.18 -50.40
N GLU A 213 3.00 11.60 -50.86
CA GLU A 213 3.50 11.86 -52.20
C GLU A 213 2.43 11.42 -53.23
N PRO A 214 2.16 12.25 -54.26
CA PRO A 214 1.14 12.00 -55.29
C PRO A 214 1.52 10.89 -56.28
#